data_AF-A0AAW9II85-F1
#
_entry.id   AF-A0AAW9II85-F1
#
_cell.length_a   1.000
_cell.length_b   1.000
_cell.length_c   1.000
_cell.angle_alpha   90.00
_cell.angle_beta   90.00
_cell.angle_gamma   90.00
#
_symmetry.space_group_name_H-M   'P 1'
#
loop_
_entity.id
_entity.type
_entity.pdbx_description
1 polymer ?
#
loop_
_entity_poly.entity_id
_entity_poly.type
_entity_poly.pdbx_seq_one_letter_code
_entity_poly.pdbx_strand_id
1 'polypeptide(L)'
;MKLMKKIKPGRIIVLGFLTVILLGAILLKLPISINDGVEVSFVDALFTSTSAVCVTGLIAVDTADTFTVFGRTVVALLIQIGGLGVTSVGVGFILLMGKKVSIK
;
A
#
# COMPACT_ATOMS: atom_id res chain seq x y z
N MET A 1 11.44 22.50 -2.84
CA MET A 1 12.26 21.49 -2.12
C MET A 1 12.75 21.95 -0.72
N LYS A 2 11.98 22.79 0.02
CA LYS A 2 12.34 23.25 1.38
C LYS A 2 11.57 22.55 2.52
N LEU A 3 10.54 21.77 2.22
CA LEU A 3 9.66 21.15 3.23
C LEU A 3 10.26 19.86 3.86
N MET A 4 11.19 19.19 3.18
CA MET A 4 11.78 17.92 3.63
C MET A 4 12.89 18.05 4.68
N LYS A 5 13.37 19.28 4.97
CA LYS A 5 14.54 19.49 5.85
C LYS A 5 14.24 19.46 7.36
N LYS A 6 12.95 19.40 7.78
CA LYS A 6 12.53 19.42 9.19
C LYS A 6 11.70 18.20 9.63
N ILE A 7 11.60 17.16 8.82
CA ILE A 7 10.80 15.98 9.15
C ILE A 7 11.72 14.91 9.76
N LYS A 8 11.42 14.48 10.99
CA LYS A 8 12.14 13.39 11.65
C LYS A 8 12.05 12.11 10.79
N PRO A 9 13.13 11.32 10.66
CA PRO A 9 13.15 10.12 9.82
C PRO A 9 11.95 9.18 10.03
N GLY A 10 11.59 8.91 11.30
CA GLY A 10 10.41 8.08 11.62
C GLY A 10 9.09 8.62 11.07
N ARG A 11 8.93 9.95 10.98
CA ARG A 11 7.70 10.56 10.43
C ARG A 11 7.62 10.40 8.91
N ILE A 12 8.76 10.32 8.22
CA ILE A 12 8.80 10.01 6.79
C ILE A 12 8.31 8.58 6.55
N ILE A 13 8.73 7.64 7.38
CA ILE A 13 8.31 6.24 7.29
C ILE A 13 6.80 6.11 7.51
N VAL A 14 6.28 6.72 8.60
CA VAL A 14 4.84 6.71 8.91
C VAL A 14 4.01 7.31 7.78
N LEU A 15 4.44 8.47 7.23
CA LEU A 15 3.75 9.09 6.11
C LEU A 15 3.80 8.24 4.84
N GLY A 16 4.92 7.56 4.59
CA GLY A 16 5.05 6.61 3.47
C GLY A 16 4.07 5.45 3.59
N PHE A 17 4.06 4.78 4.75
CA PHE A 17 3.11 3.69 5.03
C PHE A 17 1.66 4.15 4.88
N LEU A 18 1.30 5.28 5.49
CA LEU A 18 -0.04 5.84 5.40
C LEU A 18 -0.45 6.12 3.95
N THR A 19 0.47 6.66 3.14
CA THR A 19 0.18 6.95 1.73
C THR A 19 -0.08 5.67 0.92
N VAL A 20 0.73 4.64 1.11
CA VAL A 20 0.55 3.34 0.42
C VAL A 20 -0.76 2.68 0.84
N ILE A 21 -1.09 2.70 2.14
CA ILE A 21 -2.34 2.15 2.67
C ILE A 21 -3.56 2.87 2.08
N LEU A 22 -3.55 4.21 2.05
CA LEU A 22 -4.66 4.98 1.50
C LEU A 22 -4.82 4.75 -0.01
N LEU A 23 -3.71 4.71 -0.75
CA LEU A 23 -3.74 4.40 -2.19
C LEU A 23 -4.28 2.99 -2.44
N GLY A 24 -3.83 1.99 -1.67
CA GLY A 24 -4.33 0.62 -1.77
C GLY A 24 -5.82 0.52 -1.46
N ALA A 25 -6.30 1.19 -0.42
CA ALA A 25 -7.71 1.23 -0.06
C ALA A 25 -8.58 1.86 -1.17
N ILE A 26 -8.12 2.97 -1.76
CA ILE A 26 -8.79 3.60 -2.90
C ILE A 26 -8.83 2.62 -4.07
N LEU A 27 -7.69 2.03 -4.45
CA LEU A 27 -7.60 1.07 -5.55
C LEU A 27 -8.52 -0.13 -5.37
N LEU A 28 -8.60 -0.69 -4.16
CA LEU A 28 -9.48 -1.81 -3.85
C LEU A 28 -10.96 -1.43 -3.89
N LYS A 29 -11.30 -0.17 -3.65
CA LYS A 29 -12.68 0.31 -3.67
C LYS A 29 -13.18 0.68 -5.08
N LEU A 30 -12.31 0.69 -6.10
CA LEU A 30 -12.76 0.89 -7.48
C LEU A 30 -13.68 -0.25 -7.94
N PRO A 31 -14.66 0.03 -8.82
CA PRO A 31 -15.57 -0.99 -9.35
C PRO A 31 -14.85 -2.09 -10.14
N ILE A 32 -13.70 -1.79 -10.78
CA ILE A 32 -12.88 -2.81 -11.46
C ILE A 32 -12.25 -3.83 -10.49
N SER A 33 -12.11 -3.48 -9.22
CA SER A 33 -11.51 -4.33 -8.20
C SER A 33 -12.50 -5.27 -7.54
N ILE A 34 -13.81 -4.98 -7.62
CA ILE A 34 -14.86 -5.68 -6.86
C ILE A 34 -15.67 -6.55 -7.83
N ASN A 35 -15.95 -7.80 -7.45
CA ASN A 35 -16.79 -8.68 -8.27
C ASN A 35 -18.25 -8.19 -8.29
N ASP A 36 -18.95 -8.48 -9.38
CA ASP A 36 -20.35 -8.11 -9.55
C ASP A 36 -21.23 -8.71 -8.44
N GLY A 37 -22.11 -7.88 -7.87
CA GLY A 37 -23.04 -8.29 -6.80
C GLY A 37 -22.46 -8.23 -5.38
N VAL A 38 -21.20 -7.80 -5.20
CA VAL A 38 -20.57 -7.62 -3.89
C VAL A 38 -20.39 -6.14 -3.56
N GLU A 39 -20.80 -5.73 -2.37
CA GLU A 39 -20.51 -4.39 -1.85
C GLU A 39 -19.41 -4.44 -0.79
N VAL A 40 -18.37 -3.64 -0.98
CA VAL A 40 -17.26 -3.51 -0.02
C VAL A 40 -17.34 -2.16 0.65
N SER A 41 -17.42 -2.09 1.98
CA SER A 41 -17.37 -0.78 2.66
C SER A 41 -15.98 -0.16 2.51
N PHE A 42 -15.87 1.17 2.61
CA PHE A 42 -14.56 1.82 2.57
C PHE A 42 -13.66 1.37 3.74
N VAL A 43 -14.27 1.05 4.90
CA VAL A 43 -13.56 0.57 6.08
C VAL A 43 -12.96 -0.81 5.83
N ASP A 44 -13.69 -1.71 5.16
CA ASP A 44 -13.19 -3.04 4.82
C ASP A 44 -12.05 -2.98 3.79
N ALA A 45 -12.17 -2.10 2.80
CA ALA A 45 -11.09 -1.84 1.84
C ALA A 45 -9.84 -1.28 2.53
N LEU A 46 -10.02 -0.33 3.47
CA LEU A 46 -8.93 0.25 4.26
C LEU A 46 -8.28 -0.79 5.17
N PHE A 47 -9.08 -1.63 5.84
CA PHE A 47 -8.59 -2.72 6.69
C PHE A 47 -7.80 -3.74 5.86
N THR A 48 -8.34 -4.16 4.72
CA THR A 48 -7.69 -5.11 3.82
C THR A 48 -6.37 -4.55 3.30
N SER A 49 -6.34 -3.29 2.86
CA SER A 49 -5.10 -2.64 2.43
C SER A 49 -4.08 -2.53 3.56
N THR A 50 -4.50 -2.19 4.78
CA THR A 50 -3.62 -2.09 5.95
C THR A 50 -3.04 -3.46 6.28
N SER A 51 -3.88 -4.49 6.32
CA SER A 51 -3.47 -5.86 6.63
C SER A 51 -2.49 -6.42 5.61
N ALA A 52 -2.71 -6.12 4.32
CA ALA A 52 -1.81 -6.49 3.23
C ALA A 52 -0.44 -5.79 3.34
N VAL A 53 -0.42 -4.46 3.52
CA VAL A 53 0.83 -3.69 3.65
C VAL A 53 1.61 -4.05 4.91
N CYS A 54 0.93 -4.37 6.02
CA CYS A 54 1.58 -4.81 7.24
C CYS A 54 1.91 -6.31 7.25
N VAL A 55 1.51 -7.06 6.21
CA VAL A 55 1.70 -8.51 6.07
C VAL A 55 1.16 -9.29 7.28
N THR A 56 0.04 -8.82 7.83
CA THR A 56 -0.59 -9.41 9.03
C THR A 56 -1.47 -10.62 8.70
N GLY A 57 -2.00 -10.70 7.49
CA GLY A 57 -2.83 -11.84 7.04
C GLY A 57 -4.27 -11.85 7.56
N LEU A 58 -4.76 -10.75 8.16
CA LEU A 58 -6.15 -10.61 8.57
C LEU A 58 -7.03 -10.17 7.39
N ILE A 59 -8.20 -10.78 7.24
CA ILE A 59 -9.19 -10.45 6.21
C ILE A 59 -10.49 -9.96 6.86
N ALA A 60 -11.00 -8.80 6.43
CA ALA A 60 -12.32 -8.30 6.83
C ALA A 60 -13.44 -8.82 5.92
N VAL A 61 -13.09 -9.10 4.67
CA VAL A 61 -13.96 -9.66 3.62
C VAL A 61 -13.20 -10.77 2.90
N ASP A 62 -13.92 -11.78 2.41
CA ASP A 62 -13.26 -12.88 1.68
C ASP A 62 -12.61 -12.33 0.41
N THR A 63 -11.28 -12.39 0.33
CA THR A 63 -10.53 -11.76 -0.76
C THR A 63 -10.76 -12.47 -2.10
N ALA A 64 -11.03 -13.77 -2.06
CA ALA A 64 -11.30 -14.55 -3.26
C ALA A 64 -12.69 -14.18 -3.80
N ASP A 65 -13.73 -14.21 -2.98
CA ASP A 65 -15.07 -13.96 -3.50
C ASP A 65 -15.35 -12.48 -3.75
N THR A 66 -14.71 -11.58 -3.00
CA THR A 66 -14.99 -10.14 -3.06
C THR A 66 -14.24 -9.43 -4.19
N PHE A 67 -12.96 -9.76 -4.42
CA PHE A 67 -12.13 -9.02 -5.36
C PHE A 67 -11.94 -9.77 -6.69
N THR A 68 -11.99 -9.00 -7.78
CA THR A 68 -11.64 -9.46 -9.13
C THR A 68 -10.17 -9.82 -9.21
N VAL A 69 -9.73 -10.38 -10.34
CA VAL A 69 -8.30 -10.61 -10.63
C VAL A 69 -7.47 -9.34 -10.47
N PHE A 70 -8.02 -8.18 -10.86
CA PHE A 70 -7.36 -6.90 -10.67
C PHE A 70 -7.20 -6.57 -9.18
N GLY A 71 -8.28 -6.66 -8.39
CA GLY A 71 -8.22 -6.39 -6.95
C GLY A 71 -7.27 -7.33 -6.21
N ARG A 72 -7.28 -8.63 -6.52
CA ARG A 72 -6.34 -9.61 -5.96
C ARG A 72 -4.89 -9.30 -6.32
N THR A 73 -4.63 -8.81 -7.53
CA THR A 73 -3.30 -8.35 -7.95
C THR A 73 -2.85 -7.13 -7.13
N VAL A 74 -3.75 -6.18 -6.87
CA VAL A 74 -3.48 -5.04 -5.98
C VAL A 74 -3.10 -5.52 -4.59
N VAL A 75 -3.86 -6.46 -4.00
CA VAL A 75 -3.53 -7.05 -2.68
C VAL A 75 -2.14 -7.70 -2.69
N ALA A 76 -1.82 -8.49 -3.71
CA ALA A 76 -0.51 -9.14 -3.83
C ALA A 76 0.64 -8.11 -3.90
N LEU A 77 0.46 -7.02 -4.65
CA LEU A 77 1.44 -5.94 -4.73
C LEU A 77 1.60 -5.22 -3.38
N LEU A 78 0.51 -4.97 -2.66
CA LEU A 78 0.55 -4.36 -1.33
C LEU A 78 1.32 -5.23 -0.33
N ILE A 79 1.14 -6.56 -0.39
CA ILE A 79 1.91 -7.52 0.41
C ILE A 79 3.41 -7.43 0.09
N GLN A 80 3.77 -7.39 -1.19
CA GLN A 80 5.18 -7.30 -1.60
C GLN A 80 5.82 -5.97 -1.18
N ILE A 81 5.11 -4.86 -1.34
CA ILE A 81 5.57 -3.53 -0.90
C ILE A 81 5.74 -3.50 0.62
N GLY A 82 4.81 -4.12 1.34
CA GLY A 82 4.83 -4.28 2.78
C GLY A 82 6.01 -5.11 3.28
N GLY A 83 6.18 -6.31 2.74
CA GLY A 83 7.19 -7.28 3.15
C GLY A 83 8.63 -6.85 2.84
N LEU A 84 8.84 -6.10 1.74
CA LEU A 84 10.14 -5.47 1.45
C LEU A 84 10.42 -4.26 2.35
N GLY A 85 9.38 -3.69 2.97
CA GLY A 85 9.42 -2.46 3.74
C GLY A 85 9.35 -1.23 2.84
N VAL A 86 8.46 -0.29 3.21
CA VAL A 86 8.20 0.94 2.45
C VAL A 86 9.47 1.78 2.23
N THR A 87 10.41 1.72 3.18
CA THR A 87 11.73 2.35 3.05
C THR A 87 12.59 1.72 1.98
N SER A 88 12.64 0.39 1.89
CA SER A 88 13.45 -0.34 0.91
C SER A 88 12.91 -0.14 -0.50
N VAL A 89 11.58 -0.15 -0.66
CA VAL A 89 10.91 0.15 -1.93
C VAL A 89 11.20 1.59 -2.37
N GLY A 90 11.09 2.55 -1.45
CA GLY A 90 11.42 3.96 -1.73
C GLY A 90 12.88 4.18 -2.14
N VAL A 91 13.81 3.55 -1.44
CA VAL A 91 15.26 3.61 -1.77
C VAL A 91 15.55 2.92 -3.10
N GLY A 92 14.95 1.75 -3.36
CA GLY A 92 15.08 1.02 -4.62
C GLY A 92 14.59 1.84 -5.81
N PHE A 93 13.46 2.54 -5.66
CA PHE A 93 12.94 3.42 -6.71
C PHE A 93 13.88 4.61 -7.01
N ILE A 94 14.48 5.19 -5.98
CA ILE A 94 15.47 6.28 -6.12
C ILE A 94 16.73 5.79 -6.85
N LEU A 95 17.20 4.57 -6.52
CA LEU A 95 18.33 3.94 -7.19
C LEU A 95 18.05 3.62 -8.66
N LEU A 96 16.85 3.09 -8.97
CA LEU A 96 16.41 2.83 -10.35
C LEU A 96 16.32 4.11 -11.20
N MET A 97 15.98 5.24 -10.57
CA MET A 97 16.00 6.56 -11.23
C MET A 97 17.42 7.14 -11.40
N GLY A 98 18.48 6.38 -11.12
CA GLY A 98 19.87 6.79 -11.29
C GLY A 98 20.36 7.87 -10.31
N LYS A 99 19.57 8.18 -9.27
CA LYS A 99 19.93 9.17 -8.25
C LYS A 99 20.71 8.49 -7.13
N LYS A 100 21.90 9.02 -6.82
CA LYS A 100 22.72 8.53 -5.71
C LYS A 100 21.96 8.71 -4.39
N VAL A 101 21.77 7.61 -3.67
CA VAL A 101 21.22 7.62 -2.31
C VAL A 101 22.34 8.08 -1.38
N SER A 102 22.38 9.38 -1.06
CA SER A 102 23.29 9.91 -0.05
C SER A 102 22.70 9.61 1.34
N ILE A 103 23.11 8.48 1.92
CA ILE A 103 22.91 8.22 3.34
C ILE A 103 23.84 9.18 4.09
N LYS A 104 23.28 10.05 4.93
CA LYS A 104 24.02 10.84 5.90
C LYS A 104 23.50 10.52 7.29
#